data_AF-A0A1E7PXH7-F1
#
_entry.id   AF-A0A1E7PXH7-F1
#
_cell.length_a   1.000
_cell.length_b   1.000
_cell.length_c   1.000
_cell.angle_alpha   90.00
_cell.angle_beta   90.00
_cell.angle_gamma   90.00
#
_symmetry.space_group_name_H-M   'P 1'
#
loop_
_entity.id
_entity.type
_entity.pdbx_description
1 polymer ?
#
loop_
_entity_poly.entity_id
_entity_poly.type
_entity_poly.pdbx_seq_one_letter_code
_entity_poly.pdbx_strand_id
1 'polypeptide(L)'
;MDGVWDLQLRVGIDSGLSNGEVTQWIEIDGPTALTAAAAADVVAVQMSILARSPANNTVDAPMELCYPSWTDCSGGPNFDVAAEIAADSRHLYRVFTTTATIRNRILKVEQNES
;
A
#
# COMPACT_ATOMS: atom_id res chain seq x y z
N MET A 1 14.38 4.94 5.74
CA MET A 1 13.64 4.82 7.02
C MET A 1 14.22 3.61 7.73
N ASP A 2 14.90 3.81 8.86
CA ASP A 2 15.43 2.67 9.60
C ASP A 2 14.26 1.81 10.11
N GLY A 3 14.36 0.50 9.98
CA GLY A 3 13.31 -0.45 10.36
C GLY A 3 12.12 -0.61 9.40
N VAL A 4 12.04 0.10 8.28
CA VAL A 4 11.07 -0.22 7.20
C VAL A 4 11.74 -1.16 6.20
N TRP A 5 11.16 -2.35 6.04
CA TRP A 5 11.66 -3.35 5.10
C TRP A 5 11.01 -3.20 3.73
N ASP A 6 9.69 -3.09 3.70
CA ASP A 6 8.93 -2.94 2.46
C ASP A 6 7.74 -1.99 2.64
N LEU A 7 7.30 -1.41 1.52
CA LEU A 7 6.15 -0.53 1.43
C LEU A 7 5.34 -0.90 0.19
N GLN A 8 4.11 -1.36 0.40
CA GLN A 8 3.12 -1.48 -0.66
C GLN A 8 2.19 -0.26 -0.65
N LEU A 9 1.76 0.16 -1.84
CA LEU A 9 0.90 1.31 -2.04
C LEU A 9 -0.27 0.93 -2.95
N ARG A 10 -1.45 1.43 -2.63
CA ARG A 10 -2.59 1.47 -3.56
C ARG A 10 -3.32 2.79 -3.47
N VAL A 11 -3.90 3.22 -4.58
CA VAL A 11 -4.71 4.44 -4.66
C VAL A 11 -6.18 4.09 -4.82
N GLY A 12 -7.04 4.85 -4.15
CA GLY A 12 -8.48 4.76 -4.31
C GLY A 12 -8.93 5.81 -5.31
N ILE A 13 -9.65 5.39 -6.35
CA ILE A 13 -10.20 6.26 -7.38
C ILE A 13 -11.72 6.43 -7.23
N ASP A 14 -12.21 7.62 -7.56
CA ASP A 14 -13.62 7.96 -7.76
C ASP A 14 -13.80 8.27 -9.25
N SER A 15 -14.06 7.25 -10.05
CA SER A 15 -14.20 7.40 -11.50
C SER A 15 -15.28 8.42 -11.84
N GLY A 16 -14.88 9.49 -12.54
CA GLY A 16 -15.79 10.58 -12.92
C GLY A 16 -16.16 11.53 -11.78
N LEU A 17 -15.47 11.47 -10.64
CA LEU A 17 -15.57 12.41 -9.51
C LEU A 17 -17.00 12.61 -9.00
N SER A 18 -17.75 11.51 -8.87
CA SER A 18 -19.20 11.55 -8.70
C SER A 18 -19.65 11.93 -7.29
N ASN A 19 -18.97 11.42 -6.26
CA ASN A 19 -19.38 11.59 -4.86
C ASN A 19 -18.20 11.71 -3.87
N GLY A 20 -16.96 11.60 -4.36
CA GLY A 20 -15.74 11.66 -3.56
C GLY A 20 -15.40 10.36 -2.81
N GLU A 21 -16.11 9.27 -3.07
CA GLU A 21 -15.90 7.96 -2.45
C GLU A 21 -15.03 7.06 -3.34
N VAL A 22 -14.25 6.17 -2.71
CA VAL A 22 -13.45 5.20 -3.46
C VAL A 22 -14.37 4.12 -4.04
N THR A 23 -14.41 4.03 -5.37
CA THR A 23 -15.15 2.98 -6.09
C THR A 23 -14.24 1.84 -6.53
N GLN A 24 -12.95 2.11 -6.70
CA GLN A 24 -11.95 1.11 -7.07
C GLN A 24 -10.60 1.41 -6.41
N TRP A 25 -9.88 0.35 -6.01
CA TRP A 25 -8.48 0.41 -5.58
C TRP A 25 -7.56 -0.06 -6.71
N ILE A 26 -6.47 0.67 -6.94
CA ILE A 26 -5.43 0.34 -7.91
C ILE A 26 -4.11 0.23 -7.18
N GLU A 27 -3.48 -0.94 -7.24
CA GLU A 27 -2.14 -1.15 -6.68
C GLU A 27 -1.09 -0.40 -7.51
N ILE A 28 -0.13 0.22 -6.83
CA ILE A 28 0.96 0.98 -7.47
C ILE A 28 2.22 0.13 -7.40
N ASP A 29 2.35 -0.79 -8.35
CA ASP A 29 3.48 -1.71 -8.50
C ASP A 29 4.55 -1.19 -9.48
N GLY A 30 4.28 -0.06 -10.14
CA GLY A 30 5.20 0.55 -11.09
C GLY A 30 4.69 1.85 -11.70
N PRO A 31 5.49 2.52 -12.55
CA PRO A 31 5.16 3.83 -13.14
C PRO A 31 3.97 3.78 -14.11
N THR A 32 3.60 2.59 -14.59
CA THR A 32 2.49 2.37 -15.53
C THR A 32 1.21 1.91 -14.85
N ALA A 33 1.23 1.69 -13.53
CA ALA A 33 0.08 1.18 -12.77
C ALA A 33 -1.13 2.12 -12.81
N LEU A 34 -0.88 3.41 -12.98
CA LEU A 34 -1.91 4.45 -13.03
C LEU A 34 -1.74 5.32 -14.27
N THR A 35 -2.77 5.41 -15.10
CA THR A 35 -2.76 6.32 -16.25
C THR A 35 -2.88 7.77 -15.78
N ALA A 36 -2.39 8.72 -16.59
CA ALA A 36 -2.52 10.14 -16.29
C ALA A 36 -3.98 10.60 -16.13
N ALA A 37 -4.91 9.98 -16.88
CA ALA A 37 -6.34 10.25 -16.74
C ALA A 37 -6.87 9.74 -15.40
N ALA A 38 -6.56 8.50 -15.02
CA ALA A 38 -6.99 7.92 -13.75
C ALA A 38 -6.34 8.62 -12.53
N ALA A 39 -5.17 9.23 -12.69
CA ALA A 39 -4.52 10.00 -11.65
C ALA A 39 -5.33 11.23 -11.21
N ALA A 40 -6.13 11.83 -12.11
CA ALA A 40 -7.02 12.94 -11.78
C ALA A 40 -8.19 12.52 -10.88
N ASP A 41 -8.55 11.23 -10.91
CA ASP A 41 -9.67 10.65 -10.17
C ASP A 41 -9.25 10.07 -8.81
N VAL A 42 -7.99 10.20 -8.41
CA VAL A 42 -7.49 9.68 -7.12
C VAL A 42 -8.04 10.52 -5.96
N VAL A 43 -8.70 9.84 -5.02
CA VAL A 43 -9.33 10.45 -3.84
C VAL A 43 -8.76 9.93 -2.52
N ALA A 44 -8.01 8.82 -2.54
CA ALA A 44 -7.36 8.27 -1.37
C ALA A 44 -6.06 7.53 -1.71
N VAL A 45 -5.18 7.41 -0.73
CA VAL A 45 -4.01 6.53 -0.76
C VAL A 45 -4.11 5.60 0.43
N GLN A 46 -3.86 4.32 0.21
CA GLN A 46 -3.64 3.36 1.27
C GLN A 46 -2.21 2.81 1.18
N MET A 47 -1.57 2.72 2.34
CA MET A 47 -0.20 2.28 2.49
C MET A 47 -0.17 1.11 3.46
N SER A 48 0.59 0.07 3.10
CA SER A 48 0.89 -1.08 3.95
C SER A 48 2.40 -1.14 4.12
N ILE A 49 2.87 -0.96 5.34
CA ILE A 49 4.28 -0.87 5.68
C ILE A 49 4.67 -2.15 6.41
N LEU A 50 5.67 -2.86 5.90
CA LEU A 50 6.33 -3.95 6.59
C LEU A 50 7.52 -3.41 7.36
N ALA A 51 7.39 -3.34 8.68
CA ALA A 51 8.47 -2.96 9.56
C ALA A 51 9.19 -4.19 10.13
N ARG A 52 10.50 -4.06 10.37
CA ARG A 52 11.39 -5.10 10.89
C ARG A 52 12.18 -4.58 12.09
N SER A 53 12.34 -5.39 13.13
CA SER A 53 13.24 -5.08 14.24
C SER A 53 14.70 -4.95 13.76
N PRO A 54 15.49 -4.02 14.32
CA PRO A 54 16.90 -3.88 13.96
C PRO A 54 17.74 -5.07 14.46
N ALA A 55 17.37 -5.65 15.60
CA ALA A 55 18.01 -6.84 16.15
C ALA A 55 17.63 -8.09 15.34
N ASN A 56 18.63 -8.94 15.11
CA ASN A 56 18.46 -10.28 14.54
C ASN A 56 18.23 -11.32 15.64
N ASN A 57 17.74 -12.50 15.28
CA ASN A 57 17.44 -13.62 16.18
C ASN A 57 16.53 -13.23 17.36
N THR A 58 15.57 -12.34 17.11
CA THR A 58 14.58 -11.91 18.12
C THR A 58 13.40 -12.88 18.22
N VAL A 59 13.22 -13.72 17.20
CA VAL A 59 12.24 -14.82 17.15
C VAL A 59 12.95 -16.13 16.86
N ASP A 60 12.33 -17.26 17.23
CA ASP A 60 12.94 -18.58 17.08
C ASP A 60 12.93 -19.09 15.62
N ALA A 61 11.98 -18.63 14.81
CA ALA A 61 11.81 -18.99 13.40
C ALA A 61 11.31 -17.77 12.58
N PRO A 62 11.50 -17.76 11.24
CA PRO A 62 10.90 -16.76 10.37
C PRO A 62 9.38 -16.64 10.57
N MET A 63 8.86 -15.42 10.49
CA MET A 63 7.45 -15.14 10.72
C MET A 63 6.62 -15.29 9.45
N GLU A 64 5.39 -15.75 9.61
CA GLU A 64 4.34 -15.65 8.59
C GLU A 64 3.38 -14.52 8.97
N LEU A 65 3.01 -13.69 8.01
CA LEU A 65 2.14 -12.53 8.23
C LEU A 65 1.17 -12.28 7.07
N CYS A 66 0.19 -11.41 7.31
CA CYS A 66 -0.70 -10.90 6.28
C CYS A 66 -0.16 -9.59 5.72
N TYR A 67 0.40 -9.62 4.51
CA TYR A 67 0.99 -8.46 3.85
C TYR A 67 0.85 -8.53 2.32
N PRO A 68 0.49 -7.42 1.65
CA PRO A 68 -0.01 -6.19 2.23
C PRO A 68 -1.33 -6.40 2.97
N SER A 69 -1.64 -5.51 3.92
CA SER A 69 -2.75 -5.72 4.87
C SER A 69 -4.15 -5.78 4.26
N TRP A 70 -4.30 -5.36 3.00
CA TRP A 70 -5.58 -5.36 2.29
C TRP A 70 -5.81 -6.62 1.47
N THR A 71 -4.83 -7.52 1.41
CA THR A 71 -5.01 -8.82 0.80
C THR A 71 -5.86 -9.71 1.72
N ASP A 72 -6.66 -10.58 1.11
CA ASP A 72 -7.43 -11.55 1.89
C ASP A 72 -6.49 -12.59 2.52
N CYS A 73 -6.46 -12.62 3.84
CA CYS A 73 -5.71 -13.59 4.65
C CYS A 73 -6.63 -14.45 5.53
N SER A 74 -7.92 -14.57 5.16
CA SER A 74 -8.88 -15.40 5.90
C SER A 74 -8.52 -16.88 5.88
N GLY A 75 -7.79 -17.33 4.85
CA GLY A 75 -7.25 -18.69 4.74
C GLY A 75 -5.92 -18.92 5.46
N GLY A 76 -5.36 -17.89 6.11
CA GLY A 76 -4.04 -17.91 6.73
C GLY A 76 -3.13 -16.79 6.22
N PRO A 77 -1.90 -16.67 6.77
CA PRO A 77 -0.90 -15.73 6.28
C PRO A 77 -0.62 -15.93 4.78
N ASN A 78 -0.44 -14.83 4.06
CA ASN A 78 -0.12 -14.84 2.63
C ASN A 78 1.32 -14.42 2.33
N PHE A 79 2.10 -14.07 3.37
CA PHE A 79 3.47 -13.61 3.26
C PHE A 79 4.36 -14.43 4.21
N ASP A 80 5.22 -15.25 3.63
CA ASP A 80 6.22 -16.05 4.34
C ASP A 80 7.58 -15.37 4.25
N VAL A 81 8.09 -14.87 5.38
CA VAL A 81 9.40 -14.20 5.46
C VAL A 81 10.54 -15.12 5.00
N ALA A 82 10.44 -16.43 5.23
CA ALA A 82 11.47 -17.39 4.83
C ALA A 82 11.61 -17.46 3.31
N ALA A 83 10.48 -17.40 2.59
CA ALA A 83 10.41 -17.44 1.14
C ALA A 83 10.70 -16.08 0.48
N GLU A 84 10.16 -15.00 1.04
CA GLU A 84 10.18 -13.67 0.41
C GLU A 84 11.44 -12.85 0.74
N ILE A 85 12.11 -13.15 1.87
CA ILE A 85 13.25 -12.36 2.36
C ILE A 85 14.50 -13.22 2.45
N ALA A 86 14.50 -14.18 3.38
CA ALA A 86 15.59 -15.12 3.59
C ALA A 86 15.15 -16.24 4.53
N ALA A 87 15.57 -17.47 4.24
CA ALA A 87 15.18 -18.67 4.98
C ALA A 87 15.53 -18.63 6.48
N ASP A 88 16.51 -17.84 6.90
CA ASP A 88 16.95 -17.68 8.29
C ASP A 88 16.61 -16.31 8.90
N SER A 89 15.74 -15.54 8.26
CA SER A 89 15.35 -14.21 8.73
C SER A 89 14.55 -14.27 10.03
N ARG A 90 15.24 -14.13 11.17
CA ARG A 90 14.70 -14.24 12.52
C ARG A 90 14.54 -12.87 13.20
N HIS A 91 13.84 -11.97 12.55
CA HIS A 91 13.48 -10.66 13.09
C HIS A 91 12.02 -10.61 13.55
N LEU A 92 11.67 -9.65 14.41
CA LEU A 92 10.27 -9.31 14.65
C LEU A 92 9.77 -8.44 13.50
N TYR A 93 8.72 -8.88 12.82
CA TYR A 93 8.03 -8.14 11.77
C TYR A 93 6.69 -7.62 12.25
N ARG A 94 6.29 -6.44 11.75
CA ARG A 94 4.97 -5.86 12.00
C ARG A 94 4.46 -5.14 10.78
N VAL A 95 3.19 -5.35 10.46
CA VAL A 95 2.49 -4.64 9.40
C VAL A 95 1.74 -3.44 9.99
N PHE A 96 1.96 -2.27 9.41
CA PHE A 96 1.19 -1.06 9.71
C PHE A 96 0.43 -0.62 8.47
N THR A 97 -0.83 -0.26 8.66
CA THR A 97 -1.71 0.18 7.57
C THR A 97 -2.25 1.55 7.88
N THR A 98 -2.24 2.42 6.88
CA THR A 98 -2.88 3.72 6.96
C THR A 98 -3.57 4.06 5.67
N THR A 99 -4.71 4.73 5.77
CA THR A 99 -5.45 5.28 4.65
C THR A 99 -5.56 6.79 4.83
N ALA A 100 -5.17 7.55 3.82
CA ALA A 100 -5.25 9.00 3.79
C ALA A 100 -6.10 9.46 2.61
N THR A 101 -7.05 10.36 2.85
CA THR A 101 -7.88 10.98 1.80
C THR A 101 -7.16 12.19 1.20
N ILE A 102 -7.25 12.36 -0.12
CA ILE A 102 -6.71 13.53 -0.83
C ILE A 102 -7.82 14.57 -1.01
N ARG A 103 -7.66 15.75 -0.38
CA ARG A 103 -8.61 16.87 -0.48
C ARG A 103 -8.17 17.97 -1.45
N ASN A 104 -6.86 18.21 -1.61
CA ASN A 104 -6.34 19.17 -2.59
C ASN A 104 -6.25 18.47 -3.95
N ARG A 105 -7.40 18.27 -4.58
CA ARG A 105 -7.49 17.76 -5.95
C ARG A 105 -7.14 18.93 -6.87
N ILE A 106 -6.29 18.70 -7.87
CA ILE A 106 -6.23 19.63 -9.00
C ILE A 106 -7.54 19.40 -9.77
N LEU A 107 -8.60 20.08 -9.34
CA LEU A 107 -9.73 20.30 -10.23
C LEU A 107 -9.13 20.99 -11.44
N LYS A 108 -9.36 20.45 -12.64
CA LYS A 108 -9.14 21.22 -13.87
C LYS A 108 -9.90 22.52 -13.65
N VAL A 109 -9.19 23.59 -13.32
CA VAL A 109 -9.74 24.93 -13.45
C VAL A 109 -10.11 24.97 -14.92
N GLU A 110 -11.40 25.05 -15.20
CA GLU A 110 -11.88 25.32 -16.54
C GLU A 110 -11.07 26.51 -17.02
N GLN A 111 -10.10 26.26 -17.91
CA GLN A 111 -9.48 27.32 -18.66
C GLN A 111 -10.59 27.83 -19.57
N ASN A 112 -11.35 28.78 -19.04
CA ASN A 112 -12.12 29.74 -19.80
C ASN A 112 -11.11 30.58 -20.59
N GLU A 113 -10.48 29.98 -21.59
CA GLU A 113 -9.87 30.73 -22.67
C GLU A 113 -10.93 30.85 -23.77
N SER A 114 -11.56 32.03 -23.73
CA SER A 114 -12.39 32.64 -24.78
C SER A 114 -11.67 32.74 -26.11
#